data_AF-A0A661B2S0-F1
#
_entry.id   AF-A0A661B2S0-F1
#
_cell.length_a   1.000
_cell.length_b   1.000
_cell.length_c   1.000
_cell.angle_alpha   90.00
_cell.angle_beta   90.00
_cell.angle_gamma   90.00
#
_symmetry.space_group_name_H-M   'P 1'
#
loop_
_entity.id
_entity.type
_entity.pdbx_description
1 polymer ?
#
loop_
_entity_poly.entity_id
_entity_poly.type
_entity_poly.pdbx_seq_one_letter_code
_entity_poly.pdbx_strand_id
1 'polypeptide(L)'
;MPEGYKKTIRVALAGNPNSGKTSVFNAITGMRQYVGNWPGVTVEKVIGTRDIPGGKIEAVDLPGTYSLSPYSPDERVARDYLLFERPEVVCVVVDGANLERNLYFVAQLVELDLPLVVALNMIDIARSRGIEIDIEKLSVLVGAPVIPTIGRTGKGIDKLVEAIIETAEKDYNPVMLKYGKDAETAILEVEEIISMAPPLAIKCHTSRFLSAMLLAGDPEITEMVLSAEPDREQVRREISSKRMRMESRLGFDGETALANARHGGASGIYHDVVEDPRHDEPTGTDRIDDVTLHKIFGLPIFIVTMFAIFWLTFTLGAFPMGWIESLFEWLGGIVSTGLSSINASATLISLIVDGVLGG
;
A
#
# COMPACT_ATOMS: atom_id res chain seq x y z
N MET A 1 -3.50 -39.50 15.70
CA MET A 1 -3.51 -39.07 14.29
C MET A 1 -2.64 -40.03 13.50
N PRO A 2 -3.06 -40.53 12.33
CA PRO A 2 -2.24 -41.45 11.54
C PRO A 2 -0.98 -40.72 11.03
N GLU A 3 0.18 -41.34 11.18
CA GLU A 3 1.47 -40.88 10.66
C GLU A 3 1.39 -40.71 9.13
N GLY A 4 1.62 -39.49 8.62
CA GLY A 4 1.88 -39.32 7.18
C GLY A 4 1.54 -37.98 6.54
N TYR A 5 0.63 -37.17 7.08
CA TYR A 5 0.31 -35.85 6.51
C TYR A 5 1.16 -34.76 7.16
N LYS A 6 2.16 -34.25 6.42
CA LYS A 6 2.87 -33.01 6.79
C LYS A 6 1.87 -31.84 6.70
N LYS A 7 1.59 -31.18 7.83
CA LYS A 7 0.71 -29.98 7.86
C LYS A 7 1.34 -28.89 6.98
N THR A 8 0.55 -28.27 6.12
CA THR A 8 0.99 -27.09 5.36
C THR A 8 0.29 -25.88 5.94
N ILE A 9 1.04 -24.95 6.51
CA ILE A 9 0.52 -23.69 7.04
C ILE A 9 0.58 -22.65 5.92
N ARG A 10 -0.57 -22.16 5.46
CA ARG A 10 -0.65 -21.12 4.43
C ARG A 10 -0.55 -19.73 5.05
N VAL A 11 0.47 -18.99 4.64
CA VAL A 11 0.79 -17.67 5.19
C VAL A 11 0.74 -16.63 4.07
N ALA A 12 0.03 -15.53 4.29
CA ALA A 12 0.13 -14.36 3.43
C ALA A 12 1.12 -13.37 4.03
N LEU A 13 2.09 -12.87 3.25
CA LEU A 13 2.88 -11.71 3.63
C LEU A 13 2.22 -10.46 3.06
N ALA A 14 1.75 -9.60 3.96
CA ALA A 14 1.15 -8.31 3.65
C ALA A 14 2.03 -7.18 4.19
N GLY A 15 1.92 -5.98 3.65
CA GLY A 15 2.61 -4.81 4.18
C GLY A 15 2.68 -3.67 3.18
N ASN A 16 3.07 -2.49 3.66
CA ASN A 16 3.25 -1.34 2.79
C ASN A 16 4.41 -1.54 1.81
N PRO A 17 4.38 -0.87 0.64
CA PRO A 17 5.56 -0.71 -0.21
C PRO A 17 6.75 -0.22 0.61
N ASN A 18 7.93 -0.77 0.32
CA ASN A 18 9.19 -0.44 0.98
C ASN A 18 9.30 -0.78 2.48
N SER A 19 8.34 -1.50 3.09
CA SER A 19 8.47 -1.96 4.50
C SER A 19 9.51 -3.08 4.71
N GLY A 20 10.17 -3.51 3.63
CA GLY A 20 11.10 -4.65 3.62
C GLY A 20 10.41 -6.00 3.55
N LYS A 21 9.15 -6.04 3.13
CA LYS A 21 8.35 -7.26 2.88
C LYS A 21 9.11 -8.32 2.08
N THR A 22 9.68 -7.96 0.93
CA THR A 22 10.47 -8.90 0.10
C THR A 22 11.71 -9.42 0.84
N SER A 23 12.37 -8.59 1.66
CA SER A 23 13.51 -9.05 2.46
C SER A 23 13.09 -10.06 3.53
N VAL A 24 11.97 -9.81 4.22
CA VAL A 24 11.40 -10.75 5.19
C VAL A 24 10.95 -12.04 4.50
N PHE A 25 10.26 -11.94 3.35
CA PHE A 25 9.84 -13.07 2.53
C PHE A 25 11.03 -13.97 2.15
N ASN A 26 12.09 -13.37 1.63
CA ASN A 26 13.31 -14.09 1.25
C ASN A 26 14.00 -14.73 2.46
N ALA A 27 14.02 -14.05 3.60
CA ALA A 27 14.61 -14.60 4.81
C ALA A 27 13.81 -15.79 5.38
N ILE A 28 12.49 -15.80 5.23
CA ILE A 28 11.64 -16.94 5.60
C ILE A 28 11.86 -18.11 4.65
N THR A 29 11.75 -17.87 3.34
CA THR A 29 11.60 -18.92 2.30
C THR A 29 12.92 -19.38 1.68
N GLY A 30 13.99 -18.60 1.82
CA GLY A 30 15.27 -18.87 1.17
C GLY A 30 15.14 -18.93 -0.35
N MET A 31 15.76 -19.94 -0.98
CA MET A 31 15.76 -20.09 -2.44
C MET A 31 14.54 -20.86 -3.00
N ARG A 32 13.64 -21.36 -2.16
CA ARG A 32 12.53 -22.23 -2.60
C ARG A 32 11.31 -21.39 -2.97
N GLN A 33 11.42 -20.67 -4.07
CA GLN A 33 10.42 -19.73 -4.54
C GLN A 33 9.96 -20.04 -5.96
N TYR A 34 8.71 -19.71 -6.26
CA TYR A 34 8.11 -19.77 -7.57
C TYR A 34 7.45 -18.43 -7.87
N VAL A 35 7.72 -17.90 -9.05
CA VAL A 35 7.16 -16.63 -9.53
C VAL A 35 6.19 -16.93 -10.68
N GLY A 36 4.99 -16.36 -10.58
CA GLY A 36 3.95 -16.41 -11.60
C GLY A 36 3.18 -15.09 -11.63
N ASN A 37 1.96 -15.12 -12.16
CA ASN A 37 1.05 -13.98 -12.16
C ASN A 37 -0.24 -14.31 -11.43
N TRP A 38 -0.85 -13.30 -10.83
CA TRP A 38 -2.21 -13.42 -10.30
C TRP A 38 -3.22 -13.61 -11.44
N PRO A 39 -4.27 -14.45 -11.26
CA PRO A 39 -5.24 -14.71 -12.32
C PRO A 39 -5.90 -13.43 -12.84
N GLY A 40 -5.88 -13.24 -14.16
CA GLY A 40 -6.59 -12.15 -14.82
C GLY A 40 -5.95 -10.76 -14.72
N VAL A 41 -4.76 -10.63 -14.13
CA VAL A 41 -4.04 -9.35 -13.99
C VAL A 41 -2.54 -9.52 -14.25
N THR A 42 -1.84 -8.41 -14.52
CA THR A 42 -0.38 -8.38 -14.75
C THR A 42 0.43 -8.25 -13.45
N VAL A 43 -0.18 -8.58 -12.30
CA VAL A 43 0.44 -8.47 -10.99
C VAL A 43 1.24 -9.74 -10.72
N GLU A 44 2.51 -9.59 -10.35
CA GLU A 44 3.40 -10.72 -10.04
C GLU A 44 2.93 -11.43 -8.77
N LYS A 45 2.97 -12.76 -8.78
CA LYS A 45 2.67 -13.63 -7.65
C LYS A 45 3.91 -14.42 -7.27
N VAL A 46 4.43 -14.20 -6.08
CA VAL A 46 5.57 -14.97 -5.55
C VAL A 46 5.10 -15.90 -4.45
N ILE A 47 5.41 -17.18 -4.58
CA ILE A 47 5.10 -18.22 -3.58
C ILE A 47 6.41 -18.85 -3.15
N GLY A 48 6.63 -18.98 -1.85
CA GLY A 48 7.82 -19.60 -1.30
C GLY A 48 7.49 -20.62 -0.23
N THR A 49 8.40 -21.55 0.01
CA THR A 49 8.18 -22.62 1.00
C THR A 49 9.33 -22.74 1.98
N ARG A 50 9.01 -23.06 3.24
CA ARG A 50 9.99 -23.34 4.30
C ARG A 50 9.60 -24.62 5.03
N ASP A 51 10.55 -25.54 5.20
CA ASP A 51 10.32 -26.72 6.05
C ASP A 51 10.27 -26.30 7.52
N ILE A 52 9.31 -26.84 8.28
CA ILE A 52 9.15 -26.63 9.72
C ILE A 52 8.96 -27.98 10.43
N PRO A 53 9.15 -28.06 11.76
CA PRO A 53 8.82 -29.27 12.50
C PRO A 53 7.36 -29.67 12.26
N GLY A 54 7.13 -30.92 11.84
CA GLY A 54 5.78 -31.45 11.58
C GLY A 54 5.13 -31.02 10.26
N GLY A 55 5.78 -30.22 9.42
CA GLY A 55 5.12 -29.64 8.26
C GLY A 55 5.98 -28.79 7.32
N LYS A 56 5.30 -27.90 6.59
CA LYS A 56 5.91 -26.80 5.83
C LYS A 56 5.06 -25.53 5.97
N ILE A 57 5.71 -24.38 5.86
CA ILE A 57 5.05 -23.11 5.59
C ILE A 57 5.02 -22.91 4.08
N GLU A 58 3.87 -22.50 3.56
CA GLU A 58 3.71 -21.98 2.21
C GLU A 58 3.36 -20.50 2.31
N ALA A 59 4.32 -19.65 1.99
CA ALA A 59 4.21 -18.20 2.07
C ALA A 59 3.86 -17.63 0.69
N VAL A 60 2.84 -16.79 0.63
CA VAL A 60 2.47 -16.02 -0.57
C VAL A 60 2.80 -14.56 -0.33
N ASP A 61 3.64 -13.96 -1.17
CA ASP A 61 3.92 -12.53 -1.12
C ASP A 61 2.78 -11.77 -1.79
N LEU A 62 2.03 -10.98 -1.01
CA LEU A 62 1.01 -10.10 -1.58
C LEU A 62 1.68 -8.83 -2.14
N PRO A 63 1.08 -8.16 -3.14
CA PRO A 63 1.53 -6.84 -3.56
C PRO A 63 1.64 -5.88 -2.37
N GLY A 64 2.61 -4.98 -2.41
CA GLY A 64 2.74 -3.97 -1.36
C GLY A 64 1.63 -2.94 -1.49
N THR A 65 0.80 -2.77 -0.47
CA THR A 65 -0.36 -1.85 -0.53
C THR A 65 -0.42 -0.95 0.71
N TYR A 66 -1.00 0.24 0.55
CA TYR A 66 -1.24 1.16 1.66
C TYR A 66 -2.63 1.02 2.26
N SER A 67 -3.55 0.42 1.51
CA SER A 67 -4.92 0.17 1.90
C SER A 67 -5.43 -1.14 1.30
N LEU A 68 -6.59 -1.59 1.74
CA LEU A 68 -7.41 -2.63 1.12
C LEU A 68 -8.53 -2.02 0.25
N SER A 69 -8.49 -0.72 -0.04
CA SER A 69 -9.43 -0.07 -0.94
C SER A 69 -9.07 -0.40 -2.40
N PRO A 70 -10.04 -0.68 -3.29
CA PRO A 70 -9.78 -1.26 -4.62
C PRO A 70 -9.31 -0.28 -5.71
N TYR A 71 -8.51 0.73 -5.36
CA TYR A 71 -8.11 1.77 -6.31
C TYR A 71 -7.06 1.31 -7.32
N SER A 72 -6.29 0.28 -6.98
CA SER A 72 -5.28 -0.32 -7.86
C SER A 72 -5.49 -1.83 -8.05
N PRO A 73 -4.97 -2.42 -9.13
CA PRO A 73 -4.92 -3.88 -9.29
C PRO A 73 -4.23 -4.58 -8.12
N ASP A 74 -3.15 -4.00 -7.59
CA ASP A 74 -2.38 -4.52 -6.46
C ASP A 74 -3.21 -4.59 -5.18
N GLU A 75 -3.94 -3.51 -4.86
CA GLU A 75 -4.84 -3.46 -3.71
C GLU A 75 -6.00 -4.45 -3.83
N ARG A 76 -6.59 -4.57 -5.02
CA ARG A 76 -7.64 -5.57 -5.28
C ARG A 76 -7.13 -6.99 -5.10
N VAL A 77 -5.97 -7.32 -5.63
CA VAL A 77 -5.35 -8.64 -5.47
C VAL A 77 -5.10 -8.96 -3.99
N ALA A 78 -4.54 -8.01 -3.23
CA ALA A 78 -4.30 -8.20 -1.81
C ALA A 78 -5.61 -8.41 -1.03
N ARG A 79 -6.61 -7.55 -1.25
CA ARG A 79 -7.94 -7.63 -0.63
C ARG A 79 -8.63 -8.97 -0.95
N ASP A 80 -8.73 -9.32 -2.22
CA ASP A 80 -9.47 -10.49 -2.68
C ASP A 80 -8.80 -11.78 -2.19
N TYR A 81 -7.47 -11.85 -2.17
CA TYR A 81 -6.77 -12.99 -1.61
C TYR A 81 -7.08 -13.17 -0.11
N LEU A 82 -7.02 -12.09 0.67
CA LEU A 82 -7.28 -12.15 2.10
C LEU A 82 -8.73 -12.52 2.40
N LEU A 83 -9.69 -11.99 1.64
CA LEU A 83 -11.12 -12.27 1.81
C LEU A 83 -11.52 -13.68 1.37
N PHE A 84 -11.02 -14.16 0.23
CA PHE A 84 -11.53 -15.38 -0.40
C PHE A 84 -10.66 -16.61 -0.21
N GLU A 85 -9.33 -16.46 -0.21
CA GLU A 85 -8.41 -17.60 -0.02
C GLU A 85 -8.19 -17.88 1.47
N ARG A 86 -8.37 -16.86 2.32
CA ARG A 86 -8.32 -16.94 3.79
C ARG A 86 -7.10 -17.73 4.30
N PRO A 87 -5.91 -17.13 4.24
CA PRO A 87 -4.71 -17.76 4.77
C PRO A 87 -4.89 -18.10 6.26
N GLU A 88 -4.19 -19.13 6.73
CA GLU A 88 -4.22 -19.51 8.16
C GLU A 88 -3.56 -18.43 9.03
N VAL A 89 -2.58 -17.71 8.48
CA VAL A 89 -1.93 -16.58 9.15
C VAL A 89 -1.61 -15.49 8.13
N VAL A 90 -1.80 -14.23 8.52
CA VAL A 90 -1.26 -13.07 7.79
C VAL A 90 -0.06 -12.53 8.58
N CYS A 91 1.11 -12.61 7.96
CA CYS A 91 2.34 -11.99 8.45
C CYS A 91 2.43 -10.55 7.91
N VAL A 92 2.14 -9.56 8.75
CA VAL A 92 2.15 -8.15 8.37
C VAL A 92 3.54 -7.57 8.60
N VAL A 93 4.21 -7.14 7.53
CA VAL A 93 5.54 -6.54 7.58
C VAL A 93 5.41 -5.03 7.73
N VAL A 94 5.79 -4.53 8.90
CA VAL A 94 5.65 -3.15 9.35
C VAL A 94 7.03 -2.51 9.45
N ASP A 95 7.22 -1.34 8.85
CA ASP A 95 8.45 -0.55 9.01
C ASP A 95 8.44 0.19 10.36
N GLY A 96 9.30 -0.22 11.29
CA GLY A 96 9.43 0.41 12.60
C GLY A 96 9.87 1.87 12.55
N ALA A 97 10.56 2.31 11.48
CA ALA A 97 10.95 3.70 11.32
C ALA A 97 9.81 4.59 10.79
N ASN A 98 8.70 3.99 10.36
CA ASN A 98 7.49 4.66 9.85
C ASN A 98 6.23 4.00 10.45
N LEU A 99 6.26 3.71 11.76
CA LEU A 99 5.28 2.85 12.42
C LEU A 99 3.84 3.37 12.29
N GLU A 100 3.58 4.66 12.58
CA GLU A 100 2.22 5.23 12.54
C GLU A 100 1.51 4.98 11.22
N ARG A 101 2.21 5.27 10.11
CA ARG A 101 1.69 5.05 8.75
C ARG A 101 1.38 3.58 8.48
N ASN A 102 2.21 2.67 8.98
CA ASN A 102 2.01 1.23 8.79
C ASN A 102 0.85 0.71 9.67
N LEU A 103 0.65 1.28 10.86
CA LEU A 103 -0.45 0.90 11.76
C LEU A 103 -1.82 1.17 11.15
N TYR A 104 -1.95 2.15 10.24
CA TYR A 104 -3.18 2.32 9.46
C TYR A 104 -3.54 1.08 8.64
N PHE A 105 -2.55 0.48 7.98
CA PHE A 105 -2.77 -0.76 7.21
C PHE A 105 -3.01 -1.96 8.13
N VAL A 106 -2.32 -2.05 9.26
CA VAL A 106 -2.56 -3.07 10.29
C VAL A 106 -4.01 -3.00 10.79
N ALA A 107 -4.55 -1.81 11.03
CA ALA A 107 -5.92 -1.62 11.49
C ALA A 107 -6.94 -2.22 10.52
N GLN A 108 -6.73 -2.09 9.20
CA GLN A 108 -7.60 -2.70 8.19
C GLN A 108 -7.48 -4.23 8.15
N LEU A 109 -6.29 -4.79 8.37
CA LEU A 109 -6.10 -6.24 8.42
C LEU A 109 -6.73 -6.87 9.67
N VAL A 110 -6.71 -6.16 10.80
CA VAL A 110 -7.39 -6.59 12.03
C VAL A 110 -8.90 -6.70 11.83
N GLU A 111 -9.50 -5.84 11.01
CA GLU A 111 -10.92 -5.90 10.65
C GLU A 111 -11.31 -7.14 9.83
N LEU A 112 -10.34 -7.78 9.16
CA LEU A 112 -10.58 -8.99 8.37
C LEU A 112 -10.69 -10.27 9.22
N ASP A 113 -10.56 -10.16 10.54
CA ASP A 113 -10.69 -11.30 11.46
C ASP A 113 -9.87 -12.52 10.98
N LEU A 114 -8.62 -12.24 10.60
CA LEU A 114 -7.63 -13.25 10.22
C LEU A 114 -6.56 -13.31 11.31
N PRO A 115 -6.02 -14.50 11.63
CA PRO A 115 -4.91 -14.60 12.57
C PRO A 115 -3.70 -13.80 12.07
N LEU A 116 -3.27 -12.81 12.86
CA LEU A 116 -2.17 -11.91 12.48
C LEU A 116 -0.88 -12.21 13.27
N VAL A 117 0.25 -12.00 12.61
CA VAL A 117 1.56 -11.84 13.24
C VAL A 117 2.22 -10.60 12.63
N VAL A 118 2.75 -9.71 13.46
CA VAL A 118 3.42 -8.48 13.00
C VAL A 118 4.93 -8.70 13.00
N ALA A 119 5.54 -8.61 11.82
CA ALA A 119 6.98 -8.48 11.67
C ALA A 119 7.36 -6.99 11.73
N LEU A 120 7.74 -6.51 12.91
CA LEU A 120 8.22 -5.14 13.12
C LEU A 120 9.65 -5.03 12.57
N ASN A 121 9.75 -4.76 11.28
CA ASN A 121 10.99 -4.76 10.51
C ASN A 121 11.72 -3.42 10.61
N MET A 122 12.98 -3.40 10.18
CA MET A 122 13.86 -2.23 10.20
C MET A 122 14.04 -1.63 11.61
N ILE A 123 14.01 -2.48 12.65
CA ILE A 123 14.16 -2.04 14.04
C ILE A 123 15.54 -1.39 14.32
N ASP A 124 16.55 -1.75 13.53
CA ASP A 124 17.86 -1.10 13.55
C ASP A 124 17.79 0.34 13.04
N ILE A 125 17.02 0.59 11.98
CA ILE A 125 16.80 1.94 11.44
C ILE A 125 16.00 2.78 12.45
N ALA A 126 14.92 2.24 13.01
CA ALA A 126 14.12 2.91 14.03
C ALA A 126 15.00 3.39 15.21
N ARG A 127 15.80 2.48 15.78
CA ARG A 127 16.75 2.81 16.87
C ARG A 127 17.85 3.78 16.47
N SER A 128 18.38 3.68 15.25
CA SER A 128 19.37 4.65 14.75
C SER A 128 18.80 6.07 14.64
N ARG A 129 17.48 6.16 14.45
CA ARG A 129 16.71 7.39 14.53
C ARG A 129 16.22 7.67 15.95
N GLY A 130 16.62 6.96 17.00
CA GLY A 130 16.12 7.24 18.36
C GLY A 130 14.61 7.06 18.54
N ILE A 131 13.97 6.25 17.68
CA ILE A 131 12.57 5.82 17.85
C ILE A 131 12.61 4.55 18.70
N GLU A 132 12.18 4.66 19.96
CA GLU A 132 12.02 3.52 20.85
C GLU A 132 10.56 3.06 20.86
N ILE A 133 10.33 1.76 20.68
CA ILE A 133 9.01 1.17 20.50
C ILE A 133 8.79 0.12 21.60
N ASP A 134 7.75 0.30 22.39
CA ASP A 134 7.27 -0.71 23.34
C ASP A 134 6.56 -1.85 22.59
N ILE A 135 7.33 -2.90 22.32
CA ILE A 135 6.88 -4.07 21.56
C ILE A 135 5.78 -4.85 22.30
N GLU A 136 5.85 -4.93 23.63
CA GLU A 136 4.88 -5.67 24.44
C GLU A 136 3.54 -4.93 24.44
N LYS A 137 3.57 -3.62 24.68
CA LYS A 137 2.36 -2.77 24.62
C LYS A 137 1.76 -2.77 23.21
N LEU A 138 2.58 -2.69 22.17
CA LEU A 138 2.12 -2.77 20.78
C LEU A 138 1.44 -4.11 20.48
N SER A 139 2.00 -5.22 20.98
CA SER A 139 1.42 -6.55 20.80
C SER A 139 0.04 -6.66 21.46
N VAL A 140 -0.12 -6.10 22.66
CA VAL A 140 -1.41 -6.05 23.37
C VAL A 140 -2.43 -5.19 22.63
N LEU A 141 -2.04 -3.99 22.18
CA LEU A 141 -2.95 -3.04 21.52
C LEU A 141 -3.40 -3.51 20.13
N VAL A 142 -2.52 -4.16 19.37
CA VAL A 142 -2.86 -4.75 18.06
C VAL A 142 -3.61 -6.08 18.23
N GLY A 143 -3.40 -6.79 19.35
CA GLY A 143 -3.98 -8.11 19.56
C GLY A 143 -3.28 -9.24 18.79
N ALA A 144 -2.03 -9.01 18.41
CA ALA A 144 -1.23 -9.95 17.62
C ALA A 144 0.21 -10.02 18.15
N PRO A 145 0.91 -11.16 18.03
CA PRO A 145 2.34 -11.23 18.32
C PRO A 145 3.13 -10.25 17.47
N VAL A 146 3.97 -9.42 18.10
CA VAL A 146 4.85 -8.47 17.42
C VAL A 146 6.29 -8.92 17.58
N ILE A 147 6.94 -9.25 16.47
CA ILE A 147 8.30 -9.78 16.44
C ILE A 147 9.23 -8.74 15.79
N PRO A 148 10.21 -8.18 16.52
CA PRO A 148 11.21 -7.30 15.96
C PRO A 148 12.13 -8.04 14.98
N THR A 149 12.30 -7.49 13.78
CA THR A 149 13.08 -8.12 12.71
C THR A 149 14.00 -7.15 12.00
N ILE A 150 15.02 -7.70 11.35
CA ILE A 150 15.85 -7.00 10.35
C ILE A 150 15.94 -7.91 9.13
N GLY A 151 14.98 -7.78 8.21
CA GLY A 151 14.80 -8.67 7.06
C GLY A 151 16.07 -8.85 6.22
N ARG A 152 16.88 -7.80 6.05
CA ARG A 152 18.15 -7.86 5.30
C ARG A 152 19.19 -8.79 5.91
N THR A 153 19.22 -8.91 7.24
CA THR A 153 20.21 -9.73 7.96
C THR A 153 19.65 -11.07 8.43
N GLY A 154 18.33 -11.26 8.34
CA GLY A 154 17.63 -12.42 8.87
C GLY A 154 17.42 -12.40 10.40
N LYS A 155 17.86 -11.35 11.11
CA LYS A 155 17.69 -11.26 12.56
C LYS A 155 16.21 -11.24 12.93
N GLY A 156 15.81 -12.12 13.85
CA GLY A 156 14.43 -12.23 14.35
C GLY A 156 13.52 -13.13 13.51
N ILE A 157 13.99 -13.64 12.37
CA ILE A 157 13.14 -14.41 11.44
C ILE A 157 12.77 -15.78 11.99
N ASP A 158 13.66 -16.46 12.71
CA ASP A 158 13.30 -17.76 13.31
C ASP A 158 12.22 -17.59 14.38
N LYS A 159 12.28 -16.53 15.21
CA LYS A 159 11.21 -16.18 16.16
C LYS A 159 9.91 -15.80 15.46
N LEU A 160 9.99 -15.13 14.31
CA LEU A 160 8.83 -14.80 13.49
C LEU A 160 8.16 -16.08 12.96
N VAL A 161 8.95 -17.04 12.50
CA VAL A 161 8.46 -18.36 12.05
C VAL A 161 7.82 -19.13 13.20
N GLU A 162 8.41 -19.13 14.40
CA GLU A 162 7.81 -19.72 15.60
C GLU A 162 6.46 -19.09 15.92
N ALA A 163 6.37 -17.74 15.92
CA ALA A 163 5.12 -17.03 16.15
C ALA A 163 4.05 -17.35 15.09
N ILE A 164 4.43 -17.49 13.81
CA ILE A 164 3.50 -17.91 12.74
C ILE A 164 2.95 -19.31 13.02
N ILE A 165 3.81 -20.26 13.43
CA ILE A 165 3.37 -21.63 13.75
C ILE A 165 2.40 -21.62 14.92
N GLU A 166 2.73 -20.91 16.00
CA GLU A 166 1.85 -20.82 17.18
C GLU A 166 0.51 -20.15 16.87
N THR A 167 0.51 -19.07 16.09
CA THR A 167 -0.72 -18.37 15.69
C THR A 167 -1.60 -19.25 14.81
N ALA A 168 -1.02 -20.10 13.95
CA ALA A 168 -1.77 -21.06 13.13
C ALA A 168 -2.39 -22.23 13.93
N GLU A 169 -2.06 -22.37 15.21
CA GLU A 169 -2.57 -23.45 16.08
C GLU A 169 -3.53 -22.95 17.15
N LYS A 170 -3.53 -21.65 17.45
CA LYS A 170 -4.38 -21.04 18.48
C LYS A 170 -5.69 -20.54 17.88
N ASP A 171 -6.74 -20.57 18.69
CA ASP A 171 -7.97 -19.83 18.37
C ASP A 171 -7.67 -18.33 18.43
N TYR A 172 -7.84 -17.65 17.29
CA TYR A 172 -7.63 -16.23 17.18
C TYR A 172 -8.82 -15.45 17.74
N ASN A 173 -8.55 -14.48 18.61
CA ASN A 173 -9.55 -13.55 19.13
C ASN A 173 -9.18 -12.14 18.68
N PRO A 174 -9.86 -11.56 17.68
CA PRO A 174 -9.51 -10.25 17.13
C PRO A 174 -9.70 -9.13 18.17
N VAL A 175 -8.79 -8.16 18.18
CA VAL A 175 -9.02 -6.88 18.86
C VAL A 175 -9.86 -6.00 17.95
N MET A 176 -11.12 -5.74 18.30
CA MET A 176 -11.97 -4.88 17.49
C MET A 176 -11.52 -3.42 17.55
N LEU A 177 -11.11 -2.88 16.39
CA LEU A 177 -11.00 -1.44 16.19
C LEU A 177 -12.38 -0.79 16.35
N LYS A 178 -12.45 0.26 17.15
CA LYS A 178 -13.68 1.03 17.37
C LYS A 178 -13.70 2.30 16.50
N TYR A 179 -14.78 2.51 15.76
CA TYR A 179 -14.97 3.65 14.85
C TYR A 179 -15.65 4.87 15.50
N GLY A 180 -15.81 4.83 16.82
CA GLY A 180 -16.64 5.81 17.53
C GLY A 180 -18.14 5.51 17.40
N LYS A 181 -18.92 6.12 18.28
CA LYS A 181 -20.30 5.69 18.57
C LYS A 181 -21.22 5.65 17.34
N ASP A 182 -21.18 6.68 16.49
CA ASP A 182 -22.09 6.78 15.34
C ASP A 182 -21.74 5.79 14.24
N ALA A 183 -20.46 5.63 13.90
CA ALA A 183 -20.02 4.64 12.92
C ALA A 183 -20.21 3.21 13.43
N GLU A 184 -19.94 2.92 14.71
CA GLU A 184 -20.25 1.62 15.31
C GLU A 184 -21.74 1.27 15.23
N THR A 185 -22.60 2.25 15.52
CA THR A 185 -24.06 2.05 15.43
C THR A 185 -24.45 1.71 14.00
N ALA A 186 -23.91 2.43 13.01
CA ALA A 186 -24.20 2.17 11.61
C ALA A 186 -23.66 0.81 11.15
N ILE A 187 -22.45 0.43 11.58
CA ILE A 187 -21.82 -0.87 11.25
C ILE A 187 -22.70 -2.00 11.76
N LEU A 188 -23.14 -1.95 13.01
CA LEU A 188 -24.04 -2.96 13.60
C LEU A 188 -25.38 -3.02 12.88
N GLU A 189 -26.00 -1.86 12.58
CA GLU A 189 -27.26 -1.81 11.84
C GLU A 189 -27.12 -2.43 10.43
N VAL A 190 -25.99 -2.22 9.74
CA VAL A 190 -25.72 -2.86 8.44
C VAL A 190 -25.37 -4.35 8.60
N GLU A 191 -24.68 -4.71 9.67
CA GLU A 191 -24.34 -6.09 9.98
C GLU A 191 -25.58 -6.97 10.17
N GLU A 192 -26.58 -6.44 10.88
CA GLU A 192 -27.89 -7.09 11.03
C GLU A 192 -28.56 -7.33 9.67
N ILE A 193 -28.51 -6.34 8.77
CA ILE A 193 -29.09 -6.44 7.41
C ILE A 193 -28.42 -7.57 6.61
N ILE A 194 -27.08 -7.62 6.59
CA ILE A 194 -26.33 -8.60 5.78
C ILE A 194 -26.23 -9.99 6.42
N SER A 195 -26.40 -10.11 7.75
CA SER A 195 -26.34 -11.39 8.46
C SER A 195 -27.44 -12.37 8.05
N MET A 196 -28.48 -11.88 7.38
CA MET A 196 -29.64 -12.65 6.96
C MET A 196 -29.46 -13.36 5.59
N ALA A 197 -28.29 -13.26 4.94
CA ALA A 197 -28.03 -13.82 3.61
C ALA A 197 -26.91 -14.88 3.56
N PRO A 198 -27.24 -16.16 3.27
CA PRO A 198 -26.27 -17.23 3.12
C PRO A 198 -25.83 -17.34 1.65
N PRO A 199 -24.73 -16.66 1.22
CA PRO A 199 -23.45 -17.37 1.02
C PRO A 199 -22.15 -16.58 1.33
N LEU A 200 -22.18 -15.26 1.55
CA LEU A 200 -20.97 -14.47 1.85
C LEU A 200 -20.63 -14.46 3.35
N ALA A 201 -21.64 -14.39 4.21
CA ALA A 201 -21.46 -14.48 5.66
C ALA A 201 -20.85 -15.84 6.11
N ILE A 202 -21.11 -16.91 5.35
CA ILE A 202 -20.57 -18.26 5.63
C ILE A 202 -19.11 -18.40 5.17
N LYS A 203 -18.67 -17.67 4.14
CA LYS A 203 -17.27 -17.72 3.66
C LYS A 203 -16.36 -16.72 4.37
N CYS A 204 -16.86 -15.53 4.64
CA CYS A 204 -15.98 -14.42 4.99
C CYS A 204 -15.81 -14.20 6.48
N HIS A 205 -16.63 -14.74 7.40
CA HIS A 205 -16.55 -14.47 8.86
C HIS A 205 -16.28 -12.99 9.25
N THR A 206 -16.51 -12.05 8.32
CA THR A 206 -16.11 -10.64 8.39
C THR A 206 -17.29 -9.77 8.01
N SER A 207 -18.46 -10.10 8.57
CA SER A 207 -19.67 -9.30 8.45
C SER A 207 -19.38 -7.83 8.80
N ARG A 208 -18.60 -7.60 9.86
CA ARG A 208 -18.13 -6.27 10.25
C ARG A 208 -17.35 -5.52 9.16
N PHE A 209 -16.33 -6.13 8.56
CA PHE A 209 -15.56 -5.49 7.47
C PHE A 209 -16.46 -5.17 6.28
N LEU A 210 -17.32 -6.11 5.87
CA LEU A 210 -18.26 -5.89 4.77
C LEU A 210 -19.22 -4.73 5.08
N SER A 211 -19.77 -4.68 6.30
CA SER A 211 -20.61 -3.56 6.76
C SER A 211 -19.88 -2.23 6.70
N ALA A 212 -18.62 -2.17 7.16
CA ALA A 212 -17.81 -0.97 7.06
C ALA A 212 -17.59 -0.56 5.59
N MET A 213 -17.28 -1.50 4.69
CA MET A 213 -17.07 -1.20 3.27
C MET A 213 -18.36 -0.77 2.55
N LEU A 214 -19.51 -1.33 2.92
CA LEU A 214 -20.82 -0.90 2.43
C LEU A 214 -21.15 0.54 2.87
N LEU A 215 -20.82 0.89 4.11
CA LEU A 215 -20.95 2.25 4.63
C LEU A 215 -19.94 3.21 3.98
N ALA A 216 -18.74 2.75 3.65
CA ALA A 216 -17.77 3.51 2.85
C ALA A 216 -18.27 3.75 1.41
N GLY A 217 -19.19 2.92 0.91
CA GLY A 217 -19.71 3.01 -0.45
C GLY A 217 -18.81 2.32 -1.49
N ASP A 218 -18.04 1.31 -1.10
CA ASP A 218 -17.20 0.54 -2.03
C ASP A 218 -18.08 -0.14 -3.11
N PRO A 219 -17.89 0.18 -4.40
CA PRO A 219 -18.77 -0.30 -5.45
C PRO A 219 -18.64 -1.80 -5.72
N GLU A 220 -17.43 -2.37 -5.57
CA GLU A 220 -17.17 -3.78 -5.84
C GLU A 220 -17.77 -4.65 -4.73
N ILE A 221 -17.55 -4.27 -3.47
CA ILE A 221 -18.15 -4.95 -2.31
C ILE A 221 -19.67 -4.76 -2.30
N THR A 222 -20.17 -3.57 -2.63
CA THR A 222 -21.61 -3.31 -2.72
C THR A 222 -22.26 -4.23 -3.73
N GLU A 223 -21.75 -4.29 -4.97
CA GLU A 223 -22.33 -5.17 -5.99
C GLU A 223 -22.21 -6.64 -5.60
N MET A 224 -21.07 -7.05 -5.00
CA MET A 224 -20.87 -8.41 -4.52
C MET A 224 -21.92 -8.82 -3.48
N VAL A 225 -22.16 -7.98 -2.46
CA VAL A 225 -23.17 -8.24 -1.43
C VAL A 225 -24.57 -8.25 -2.05
N LEU A 226 -24.94 -7.20 -2.79
CA LEU A 226 -26.25 -7.12 -3.42
C LEU A 226 -26.50 -8.29 -4.39
N SER A 227 -25.47 -8.79 -5.06
CA SER A 227 -25.63 -9.90 -6.01
C SER A 227 -26.11 -11.19 -5.33
N ALA A 228 -25.80 -11.36 -4.04
CA ALA A 228 -26.17 -12.50 -3.23
C ALA A 228 -27.54 -12.35 -2.54
N GLU A 229 -28.13 -11.16 -2.58
CA GLU A 229 -29.41 -10.85 -1.91
C GLU A 229 -30.62 -11.12 -2.80
N PRO A 230 -31.69 -11.75 -2.28
CA PRO A 230 -32.96 -11.90 -3.00
C PRO A 230 -33.66 -10.56 -3.29
N ASP A 231 -33.65 -9.62 -2.34
CA ASP A 231 -34.24 -8.28 -2.50
C ASP A 231 -33.17 -7.19 -2.54
N ARG A 232 -32.44 -7.17 -3.67
CA ARG A 232 -31.31 -6.25 -3.90
C ARG A 232 -31.69 -4.78 -3.69
N GLU A 233 -32.86 -4.37 -4.15
CA GLU A 233 -33.29 -2.97 -4.09
C GLU A 233 -33.75 -2.55 -2.69
N GLN A 234 -34.33 -3.46 -1.90
CA GLN A 234 -34.58 -3.19 -0.48
C GLN A 234 -33.26 -3.04 0.28
N VAL A 235 -32.35 -4.01 0.16
CA VAL A 235 -31.07 -4.00 0.90
C VAL A 235 -30.24 -2.76 0.53
N ARG A 236 -30.15 -2.41 -0.76
CA ARG A 236 -29.47 -1.20 -1.21
C ARG A 236 -30.05 0.07 -0.57
N ARG A 237 -31.38 0.18 -0.48
CA ARG A 237 -32.05 1.34 0.14
C ARG A 237 -31.77 1.43 1.63
N GLU A 238 -31.79 0.31 2.35
CA GLU A 238 -31.51 0.30 3.77
C GLU A 238 -30.06 0.69 4.07
N ILE A 239 -29.09 0.09 3.38
CA ILE A 239 -27.66 0.45 3.51
C ILE A 239 -27.45 1.94 3.22
N SER A 240 -28.05 2.44 2.12
CA SER A 240 -27.94 3.86 1.74
C SER A 240 -28.53 4.78 2.80
N SER A 241 -29.64 4.40 3.42
CA SER A 241 -30.25 5.14 4.52
C SER A 241 -29.37 5.16 5.77
N LYS A 242 -28.75 4.02 6.13
CA LYS A 242 -27.82 3.95 7.27
C LYS A 242 -26.58 4.79 7.05
N ARG A 243 -25.98 4.70 5.86
CA ARG A 243 -24.85 5.53 5.45
C ARG A 243 -25.19 7.01 5.53
N MET A 244 -26.27 7.47 4.89
CA MET A 244 -26.67 8.88 4.90
C MET A 244 -26.91 9.42 6.32
N ARG A 245 -27.47 8.59 7.22
CA ARG A 245 -27.64 8.93 8.64
C ARG A 245 -26.30 9.09 9.36
N MET A 246 -25.35 8.20 9.12
CA MET A 246 -23.99 8.28 9.67
C MET A 246 -23.28 9.54 9.17
N GLU A 247 -23.29 9.76 7.86
CA GLU A 247 -22.67 10.93 7.20
C GLU A 247 -23.24 12.25 7.74
N SER A 248 -24.57 12.34 7.88
CA SER A 248 -25.24 13.54 8.41
C SER A 248 -24.84 13.86 9.85
N ARG A 249 -24.51 12.84 10.67
CA ARG A 249 -24.09 13.04 12.07
C ARG A 249 -22.61 13.39 12.19
N LEU A 250 -21.77 12.76 11.37
CA LEU A 250 -20.32 12.94 11.42
C LEU A 250 -19.85 14.16 10.61
N GLY A 251 -20.62 14.61 9.62
CA GLY A 251 -20.27 15.72 8.74
C GLY A 251 -19.25 15.36 7.65
N PHE A 252 -19.03 14.06 7.43
CA PHE A 252 -18.12 13.51 6.42
C PHE A 252 -18.86 12.47 5.58
N ASP A 253 -18.42 12.23 4.35
CA ASP A 253 -18.86 11.07 3.58
C ASP A 253 -18.40 9.75 4.24
N GLY A 254 -19.03 8.64 3.88
CA GLY A 254 -18.80 7.35 4.52
C GLY A 254 -17.35 6.86 4.46
N GLU A 255 -16.65 7.09 3.34
CA GLU A 255 -15.25 6.71 3.20
C GLU A 255 -14.37 7.54 4.13
N THR A 256 -14.50 8.87 4.08
CA THR A 256 -13.75 9.79 4.93
C THR A 256 -13.99 9.52 6.42
N ALA A 257 -15.24 9.24 6.80
CA ALA A 257 -15.61 8.92 8.19
C ALA A 257 -14.85 7.70 8.73
N LEU A 258 -14.82 6.61 7.97
CA LEU A 258 -14.16 5.37 8.38
C LEU A 258 -12.63 5.48 8.28
N ALA A 259 -12.11 6.19 7.27
CA ALA A 259 -10.68 6.49 7.15
C ALA A 259 -10.17 7.28 8.36
N ASN A 260 -10.89 8.33 8.77
CA ASN A 260 -10.54 9.15 9.94
C ASN A 260 -10.52 8.33 11.23
N ALA A 261 -11.51 7.45 11.41
CA ALA A 261 -11.56 6.57 12.57
C ALA A 261 -10.37 5.57 12.61
N ARG A 262 -10.00 4.98 11.47
CA ARG A 262 -8.82 4.12 11.34
C ARG A 262 -7.53 4.88 11.63
N HIS A 263 -7.39 6.08 11.07
CA HIS A 263 -6.25 6.96 11.36
C HIS A 263 -6.18 7.32 12.84
N GLY A 264 -7.30 7.69 13.46
CA GLY A 264 -7.36 8.00 14.89
C GLY A 264 -6.95 6.81 15.75
N GLY A 265 -7.40 5.59 15.41
CA GLY A 265 -6.99 4.37 16.11
C GLY A 265 -5.51 4.06 15.95
N ALA A 266 -4.98 4.14 14.72
CA ALA A 266 -3.57 3.91 14.42
C ALA A 266 -2.65 4.92 15.12
N SER A 267 -3.02 6.22 15.08
CA SER A 267 -2.29 7.30 15.73
C SER A 267 -2.33 7.17 17.25
N GLY A 268 -3.48 6.79 17.82
CA GLY A 268 -3.60 6.49 19.25
C GLY A 268 -2.67 5.37 19.69
N ILE A 269 -2.64 4.24 18.96
CA ILE A 269 -1.71 3.13 19.24
C ILE A 269 -0.26 3.61 19.12
N TYR A 270 0.07 4.36 18.07
CA TYR A 270 1.42 4.89 17.85
C TYR A 270 1.92 5.72 19.03
N HIS A 271 1.15 6.73 19.46
CA HIS A 271 1.52 7.59 20.59
C HIS A 271 1.59 6.85 21.92
N ASP A 272 0.84 5.75 22.05
CA ASP A 272 0.91 4.90 23.23
C ASP A 272 2.19 4.06 23.30
N VAL A 273 2.76 3.65 22.17
CA VAL A 273 3.86 2.67 22.13
C VAL A 273 5.20 3.28 21.75
N VAL A 274 5.21 4.47 21.17
CA VAL A 274 6.43 5.13 20.72
C VAL A 274 6.83 6.23 21.68
N GLU A 275 8.01 6.07 22.28
CA GLU A 275 8.71 7.16 22.93
C GLU A 275 9.62 7.82 21.87
N ASP A 276 9.11 8.86 21.21
CA ASP A 276 9.91 9.66 20.27
C ASP A 276 10.25 11.01 20.91
N PRO A 277 11.49 11.19 21.41
CA PRO A 277 11.91 12.46 22.00
C PRO A 277 11.95 13.62 20.99
N ARG A 278 11.74 13.37 19.68
CA ARG A 278 11.78 14.37 18.61
C ARG A 278 10.45 14.56 17.89
N HIS A 279 9.37 13.92 18.33
CA HIS A 279 8.05 14.06 17.69
C HIS A 279 7.56 15.52 17.71
N ASP A 280 8.02 16.31 18.67
CA ASP A 280 7.73 17.74 18.80
C ASP A 280 8.76 18.66 18.10
N GLU A 281 9.82 18.11 17.50
CA GLU A 281 10.81 18.92 16.78
C GLU A 281 10.47 18.94 15.28
N PRO A 282 10.05 20.10 14.72
CA PRO A 282 9.80 20.22 13.29
C PRO A 282 11.08 19.87 12.53
N THR A 283 10.98 18.90 11.63
CA THR A 283 12.09 18.50 10.77
C THR A 283 12.51 19.67 9.88
N GLY A 284 13.72 19.60 9.33
CA GLY A 284 14.18 20.60 8.35
C GLY A 284 13.22 20.74 7.16
N THR A 285 12.51 19.65 6.82
CA THR A 285 11.47 19.60 5.79
C THR A 285 10.21 20.32 6.24
N ASP A 286 9.74 20.09 7.47
CA ASP A 286 8.52 20.73 8.00
C ASP A 286 8.63 22.27 8.01
N ARG A 287 9.83 22.81 8.27
CA ARG A 287 10.08 24.26 8.17
C ARG A 287 10.02 24.80 6.74
N ILE A 288 10.42 23.99 5.76
CA ILE A 288 10.31 24.35 4.35
C ILE A 288 8.85 24.28 3.94
N ASP A 289 8.13 23.25 4.37
CA ASP A 289 6.71 23.07 4.11
C ASP A 289 5.87 24.18 4.74
N ASP A 290 6.16 24.60 5.97
CA ASP A 290 5.50 25.75 6.63
C ASP A 290 5.60 27.04 5.82
N VAL A 291 6.73 27.27 5.15
CA VAL A 291 6.97 28.46 4.32
C VAL A 291 6.39 28.28 2.92
N THR A 292 6.61 27.13 2.30
CA THR A 292 6.20 26.83 0.91
C THR A 292 4.70 26.55 0.77
N LEU A 293 4.05 26.02 1.81
CA LEU A 293 2.61 25.74 1.87
C LEU A 293 1.84 26.83 2.63
N HIS A 294 2.52 27.90 3.07
CA HIS A 294 1.86 29.00 3.76
C HIS A 294 0.74 29.61 2.89
N LYS A 295 -0.44 29.83 3.48
CA LYS A 295 -1.63 30.36 2.77
C LYS A 295 -1.37 31.64 1.96
N ILE A 296 -0.41 32.46 2.41
CA ILE A 296 -0.07 33.75 1.77
C ILE A 296 1.23 33.67 0.97
N PHE A 297 2.25 32.96 1.46
CA PHE A 297 3.58 32.95 0.82
C PHE A 297 3.76 31.79 -0.17
N GLY A 298 2.96 30.72 -0.04
CA GLY A 298 3.05 29.56 -0.91
C GLY A 298 2.73 29.87 -2.36
N LEU A 299 1.71 30.70 -2.63
CA LEU A 299 1.37 31.08 -4.01
C LEU A 299 2.49 31.92 -4.68
N PRO A 300 3.05 32.98 -4.05
CA PRO A 300 4.24 33.66 -4.57
C PRO A 300 5.44 32.74 -4.79
N ILE A 301 5.77 31.88 -3.82
CA ILE A 301 6.90 30.95 -3.92
C ILE A 301 6.71 29.97 -5.08
N PHE A 302 5.49 29.46 -5.25
CA PHE A 302 5.14 28.58 -6.36
C PHE A 302 5.35 29.28 -7.71
N ILE A 303 4.89 30.52 -7.87
CA ILE A 303 5.07 31.30 -9.10
C ILE A 303 6.55 31.52 -9.41
N VAL A 304 7.35 31.92 -8.40
CA VAL A 304 8.80 32.14 -8.57
C VAL A 304 9.51 30.84 -8.94
N THR A 305 9.16 29.73 -8.30
CA THR A 305 9.76 28.42 -8.56
C THR A 305 9.43 27.94 -9.97
N MET A 306 8.15 28.06 -10.38
CA MET A 306 7.75 27.76 -11.76
C MET A 306 8.46 28.63 -12.78
N PHE A 307 8.55 29.94 -12.54
CA PHE A 307 9.30 30.84 -13.40
C PHE A 307 10.77 30.45 -13.50
N ALA A 308 11.42 30.11 -12.38
CA ALA A 308 12.81 29.69 -12.35
C ALA A 308 13.02 28.40 -13.16
N ILE A 309 12.12 27.42 -13.02
CA ILE A 309 12.17 26.18 -13.82
C ILE A 309 12.04 26.49 -15.31
N PHE A 310 11.09 27.33 -15.71
CA PHE A 310 10.93 27.73 -17.11
C PHE A 310 12.16 28.46 -17.64
N TRP A 311 12.63 29.47 -16.90
CA TRP A 311 13.81 30.25 -17.27
C TRP A 311 15.05 29.36 -17.42
N LEU A 312 15.27 28.45 -16.46
CA LEU A 312 16.39 27.53 -16.49
C LEU A 312 16.26 26.52 -17.63
N THR A 313 15.05 26.04 -17.93
CA THR A 313 14.80 25.12 -19.04
C THR A 313 15.12 25.76 -20.39
N PHE A 314 14.69 26.99 -20.63
CA PHE A 314 15.00 27.70 -21.89
C PHE A 314 16.46 28.13 -21.97
N THR A 315 17.04 28.61 -20.87
CA THR A 315 18.44 29.07 -20.84
C THR A 315 19.41 27.91 -21.00
N LEU A 316 19.20 26.82 -20.24
CA LEU A 316 20.02 25.62 -20.39
C LEU A 316 19.72 24.88 -21.69
N GLY A 317 18.48 24.92 -22.18
CA GLY A 317 18.09 24.32 -23.46
C GLY A 317 18.70 25.03 -24.68
N ALA A 318 19.05 26.32 -24.57
CA ALA A 318 19.72 27.06 -25.63
C ALA A 318 21.10 26.49 -25.99
N PHE A 319 21.85 25.95 -25.01
CA PHE A 319 23.17 25.36 -25.27
C PHE A 319 23.12 24.10 -26.15
N PRO A 320 22.33 23.04 -25.83
CA PRO A 320 22.20 21.88 -26.69
C PRO A 320 21.50 22.22 -28.01
N MET A 321 20.58 23.18 -28.05
CA MET A 321 20.04 23.69 -29.33
C MET A 321 21.15 24.25 -30.22
N GLY A 322 22.02 25.12 -29.68
CA GLY A 322 23.16 25.67 -30.43
C GLY A 322 24.18 24.61 -30.87
N TRP A 323 24.38 23.54 -30.08
CA TRP A 323 25.21 22.40 -30.51
C TRP A 323 24.61 21.64 -31.68
N ILE A 324 23.29 21.44 -31.66
CA ILE A 324 22.57 20.79 -32.76
C ILE A 324 22.63 21.67 -34.02
N GLU A 325 22.39 22.97 -33.89
CA GLU A 325 22.52 23.93 -34.99
C GLU A 325 23.93 23.88 -35.60
N SER A 326 24.98 23.96 -34.77
CA SER A 326 26.37 23.89 -35.24
C SER A 326 26.70 22.56 -35.94
N LEU A 327 26.12 21.45 -35.47
CA LEU A 327 26.28 20.14 -36.10
C LEU A 327 25.62 20.11 -37.49
N PHE A 328 24.40 20.63 -37.61
CA PHE A 328 23.69 20.70 -38.89
C PHE A 328 24.34 21.67 -39.87
N GLU A 329 24.88 22.80 -39.41
CA GLU A 329 25.68 23.70 -40.24
C GLU A 329 26.95 23.01 -40.77
N TRP A 330 27.66 22.28 -39.92
CA TRP A 330 28.84 21.52 -40.33
C TRP A 330 28.51 20.43 -41.36
N LEU A 331 27.44 19.66 -41.13
CA LEU A 331 26.95 18.66 -42.08
C LEU A 331 26.51 19.31 -43.40
N GLY A 332 25.79 20.43 -43.33
CA GLY A 332 25.38 21.22 -44.48
C GLY A 332 26.58 21.68 -45.31
N GLY A 333 27.66 22.13 -44.66
CA GLY A 333 28.92 22.52 -45.31
C GLY A 333 29.60 21.35 -46.05
N ILE A 334 29.63 20.17 -45.45
CA ILE A 334 30.16 18.94 -46.09
C ILE A 334 29.32 18.56 -47.31
N VAL A 335 28.00 18.53 -47.16
CA VAL A 335 27.07 18.17 -48.23
C VAL A 335 27.14 19.19 -49.38
N SER A 336 27.20 20.48 -49.07
CA SER A 336 27.38 21.57 -50.05
C SER A 336 28.67 21.42 -50.86
N THR A 337 29.79 21.16 -50.17
CA THR A 337 31.10 20.96 -50.80
C THR A 337 31.11 19.71 -51.68
N GLY A 338 30.51 18.61 -51.20
CA GLY A 338 30.37 17.36 -51.96
C GLY A 338 29.50 17.52 -53.21
N LEU A 339 28.35 18.18 -53.10
CA LEU A 339 27.43 18.40 -54.23
C LEU A 339 28.01 19.39 -55.26
N SER A 340 28.77 20.39 -54.80
CA SER A 340 29.49 21.31 -55.68
C SER A 340 30.60 20.61 -56.47
N SER A 341 31.27 19.61 -55.88
CA SER A 341 32.32 18.83 -56.55
C SER A 341 31.82 17.97 -57.72
N ILE A 342 30.53 17.62 -57.73
CA ILE A 342 29.87 16.89 -58.83
C ILE A 342 29.10 17.81 -59.79
N ASN A 343 29.31 19.13 -59.69
CA ASN A 343 28.68 20.14 -60.54
C ASN A 343 27.14 20.17 -60.44
N ALA A 344 26.59 19.87 -59.25
CA ALA A 344 25.15 19.95 -58.99
C ALA A 344 24.63 21.40 -59.11
N SER A 345 23.36 21.57 -59.48
CA SER A 345 22.77 22.90 -59.63
C SER A 345 22.64 23.61 -58.28
N ALA A 346 22.82 24.94 -58.29
CA ALA A 346 22.74 25.75 -57.07
C ALA A 346 21.40 25.59 -56.32
N THR A 347 20.31 25.40 -57.06
CA THR A 347 18.97 25.16 -56.50
C THR A 347 18.84 23.82 -55.78
N LEU A 348 19.55 22.78 -56.24
CA LEU A 348 19.55 21.47 -55.59
C LEU A 348 20.37 21.49 -54.30
N ILE A 349 21.49 22.22 -54.31
CA ILE A 349 22.34 22.43 -53.13
C ILE A 349 21.55 23.20 -52.06
N SER A 350 20.91 24.31 -52.41
CA SER A 350 20.09 25.07 -51.45
C SER A 350 18.90 24.27 -50.94
N LEU A 351 18.25 23.46 -51.79
CA LEU A 351 17.12 22.62 -51.37
C LEU A 351 17.52 21.58 -50.31
N ILE A 352 18.69 20.96 -50.45
CA ILE A 352 19.16 19.91 -49.54
C ILE A 352 19.77 20.52 -48.28
N VAL A 353 20.60 21.56 -48.41
CA VAL A 353 21.31 22.18 -47.28
C VAL A 353 20.36 23.03 -46.45
N ASP A 354 19.62 23.95 -47.08
CA ASP A 354 18.77 24.89 -46.35
C ASP A 354 17.38 24.31 -46.08
N GLY A 355 16.89 23.41 -46.93
CA GLY A 355 15.54 22.84 -46.83
C GLY A 355 15.43 21.54 -46.04
N VAL A 356 16.39 20.61 -46.18
CA VAL A 356 16.33 19.29 -45.54
C VAL A 356 17.19 19.20 -44.28
N LEU A 357 18.33 19.91 -44.24
CA LEU A 357 19.25 19.87 -43.11
C LEU A 357 19.08 21.04 -42.13
N GLY A 358 18.71 22.23 -42.62
CA GLY A 358 18.47 23.42 -41.79
C GLY A 358 17.01 23.65 -41.37
N GLY A 359 16.06 22.91 -41.96
CA GLY A 359 14.61 23.07 -41.76
C GLY A 359 14.01 22.25 -40.63
#